data_AF-A0A1D2NKF4-F1
#
_entry.id   AF-A0A1D2NKF4-F1
#
_cell.length_a   1.000
_cell.length_b   1.000
_cell.length_c   1.000
_cell.angle_alpha   90.00
_cell.angle_beta   90.00
_cell.angle_gamma   90.00
#
_symmetry.space_group_name_H-M   'P 1'
#
loop_
_entity.id
_entity.type
_entity.pdbx_description
1 polymer ?
#
loop_
_entity_poly.entity_id
_entity_poly.type
_entity_poly.pdbx_seq_one_letter_code
_entity_poly.pdbx_strand_id
1 'polypeptide(L)'
;MVRRFIKRASQRLKIASSPADTAVPSRKASKSSLPQWAHDYDLLEWGKYSLTDEYLEMVLQFGFLTIFVSAFPLAPLFALINNILELRVDATKMLTHYRRPVGIRVKDIGVWSDIIDGIVKVSVISNACIIAMTSSFIPKFMYRYFLLDYSDPRYGTLNGYLNNSLTLFKTVHFENETKPNPDVLLRTGDSTTDSC
;
A
#
# COMPACT_ATOMS: atom_id res chain seq x y z
N MET A 1 3.78 -7.68 12.28
CA MET A 1 3.60 -8.48 11.04
C MET A 1 4.97 -8.85 10.42
N VAL A 2 5.88 -7.88 10.30
CA VAL A 2 7.26 -8.00 9.78
C VAL A 2 8.12 -9.09 10.45
N ARG A 3 8.23 -9.14 11.78
CA ARG A 3 9.03 -10.17 12.49
C ARG A 3 8.56 -11.62 12.25
N ARG A 4 7.28 -11.82 11.97
CA ARG A 4 6.72 -13.16 11.67
C ARG A 4 6.99 -13.57 10.22
N PHE A 5 7.05 -12.60 9.31
CA PHE A 5 7.41 -12.82 7.92
C PHE A 5 8.89 -13.18 7.77
N ILE A 6 9.77 -12.46 8.49
CA ILE A 6 11.22 -12.76 8.56
C ILE A 6 11.49 -14.16 9.12
N LYS A 7 10.78 -14.58 10.19
CA LYS A 7 10.92 -15.95 10.71
C LYS A 7 10.46 -17.01 9.70
N ARG A 8 9.37 -16.76 8.95
CA ARG A 8 8.86 -17.70 7.94
C ARG A 8 9.74 -17.79 6.70
N ALA A 9 10.33 -16.68 6.25
CA ALA A 9 11.31 -16.65 5.16
C ALA A 9 12.61 -17.38 5.56
N SER A 10 13.11 -17.15 6.78
CA SER A 10 14.26 -17.86 7.35
C SER A 10 14.01 -19.37 7.49
N GLN A 11 12.77 -19.78 7.78
CA GLN A 11 12.38 -21.20 7.84
C GLN A 11 12.31 -21.86 6.46
N ARG A 12 11.85 -21.16 5.41
CA ARG A 12 11.82 -21.71 4.05
C ARG A 12 13.20 -21.83 3.41
N LEU A 13 14.11 -20.91 3.74
CA LEU A 13 15.52 -20.98 3.35
C LEU A 13 16.25 -22.17 3.99
N LYS A 14 15.89 -22.56 5.22
CA LYS A 14 16.40 -23.78 5.86
C LYS A 14 15.85 -25.09 5.28
N ILE A 15 14.68 -25.06 4.65
CA ILE A 15 14.06 -26.24 4.02
C ILE A 15 14.58 -26.42 2.58
N ALA A 16 14.86 -25.33 1.87
CA ALA A 16 15.42 -25.36 0.52
C ALA A 16 16.94 -25.67 0.47
N SER A 17 17.63 -25.59 1.61
CA SER A 17 19.07 -25.90 1.74
C SER A 17 19.36 -27.32 2.25
N SER A 18 18.40 -28.25 2.22
CA SER A 18 18.65 -29.67 2.49
C SER A 18 18.93 -30.40 1.16
N PRO A 19 20.19 -30.68 0.79
CA PRO A 19 20.49 -31.54 -0.35
C PRO A 19 20.37 -32.99 0.11
N ALA A 20 19.63 -33.79 -0.66
CA ALA A 20 19.75 -35.24 -0.61
C ALA A 20 21.18 -35.65 -0.99
N ASP A 21 21.70 -36.62 -0.24
CA ASP A 21 22.80 -37.55 -0.54
C ASP A 21 24.17 -37.01 -1.00
N THR A 22 25.10 -36.93 -0.05
CA THR A 22 26.45 -37.52 -0.19
C THR A 22 27.05 -37.70 1.20
N ALA A 23 27.15 -38.96 1.64
CA ALA A 23 27.65 -39.33 2.97
C ALA A 23 29.17 -39.09 3.08
N VAL A 24 29.55 -37.95 3.66
CA VAL A 24 30.88 -37.74 4.25
C VAL A 24 30.75 -37.97 5.77
N PRO A 25 31.63 -38.76 6.42
CA PRO A 25 31.47 -39.09 7.83
C PRO A 25 31.65 -37.84 8.70
N SER A 26 30.54 -37.34 9.24
CA SER A 26 30.47 -36.15 10.08
C SER A 26 31.12 -36.39 11.44
N ARG A 27 32.43 -36.13 11.57
CA ARG A 27 32.99 -35.69 12.85
C ARG A 27 32.30 -34.38 13.20
N LYS A 28 31.50 -34.38 14.28
CA LYS A 28 30.92 -33.18 14.90
C LYS A 28 32.07 -32.33 15.49
N ALA A 29 32.87 -31.71 14.63
CA ALA A 29 33.76 -30.64 15.02
C ALA A 29 32.86 -29.49 15.52
N SER A 30 33.18 -28.93 16.69
CA SER A 30 32.45 -27.77 17.19
C SER A 30 32.49 -26.68 16.13
N LYS A 31 31.35 -26.04 15.83
CA LYS A 31 31.26 -24.94 14.84
C LYS A 31 32.29 -23.84 15.08
N SER A 32 32.88 -23.73 16.26
CA SER A 32 33.96 -22.78 16.59
C SER A 32 35.34 -23.12 16.01
N SER A 33 35.55 -24.30 15.43
CA SER A 33 36.86 -24.77 14.96
C SER A 33 37.06 -24.72 13.44
N LEU A 34 36.06 -24.26 12.68
CA LEU A 34 36.18 -24.13 11.24
C LEU A 34 36.89 -22.83 10.85
N PRO A 35 37.65 -22.84 9.74
CA PRO A 35 38.24 -21.63 9.20
C PRO A 35 37.16 -20.69 8.63
N GLN A 36 37.44 -19.38 8.59
CA GLN A 36 36.48 -18.35 8.15
C GLN A 36 35.85 -18.62 6.77
N TRP A 37 36.64 -19.11 5.80
CA TRP A 37 36.14 -19.41 4.46
C TRP A 37 35.08 -20.52 4.43
N ALA A 38 35.15 -21.47 5.38
CA ALA A 38 34.16 -22.54 5.49
C ALA A 38 32.85 -22.01 6.11
N HIS A 39 32.96 -21.05 7.03
CA HIS A 39 31.79 -20.30 7.52
C HIS A 39 31.14 -19.49 6.39
N ASP A 40 31.93 -18.78 5.59
CA ASP A 40 31.43 -17.94 4.50
C ASP A 40 30.78 -18.75 3.36
N TYR A 41 31.14 -20.03 3.22
CA TYR A 41 30.56 -20.95 2.23
C TYR A 41 29.14 -21.41 2.60
N ASP A 42 28.79 -21.41 3.89
CA ASP A 42 27.44 -21.76 4.38
C ASP A 42 26.42 -20.61 4.17
N LEU A 43 26.86 -19.38 3.84
CA LEU A 43 25.98 -18.23 3.60
C LEU A 43 25.35 -18.27 2.20
N LEU A 44 24.25 -17.53 2.01
CA LEU A 44 23.61 -17.42 0.71
C LEU A 44 24.49 -16.66 -0.28
N GLU A 45 24.55 -17.14 -1.52
CA GLU A 45 25.15 -16.39 -2.61
C GLU A 45 24.22 -15.26 -3.08
N TRP A 46 24.83 -14.16 -3.53
CA TRP A 46 24.09 -13.04 -4.11
C TRP A 46 23.58 -13.44 -5.51
N GLY A 47 22.31 -13.82 -5.59
CA GLY A 47 21.69 -14.22 -6.85
C GLY A 47 21.55 -13.07 -7.85
N LYS A 48 21.50 -13.39 -9.15
CA LYS A 48 21.39 -12.41 -10.25
C LYS A 48 20.18 -11.48 -10.11
N TYR A 49 19.08 -11.97 -9.53
CA TYR A 49 17.82 -11.23 -9.36
C TYR A 49 17.62 -10.63 -7.96
N SER A 50 18.53 -10.90 -7.00
CA SER A 50 18.37 -10.45 -5.61
C SER A 50 18.25 -8.92 -5.51
N LEU A 51 19.01 -8.20 -6.33
CA LEU A 51 18.99 -6.74 -6.37
C LEU A 51 17.71 -6.20 -7.04
N THR A 52 17.18 -6.91 -8.03
CA THR A 52 15.93 -6.55 -8.72
C THR A 52 14.76 -6.59 -7.75
N ASP A 53 14.68 -7.62 -6.90
CA ASP A 53 13.62 -7.76 -5.91
C ASP A 53 13.68 -6.64 -4.85
N GLU A 54 14.88 -6.28 -4.38
CA GLU A 54 15.10 -5.18 -3.43
C GLU A 54 14.68 -3.82 -4.01
N TYR A 55 15.02 -3.55 -5.28
CA TYR A 55 14.55 -2.34 -5.96
C TYR A 55 13.04 -2.35 -6.19
N LEU A 56 12.46 -3.51 -6.57
CA LEU A 56 11.03 -3.63 -6.80
C LEU A 56 10.24 -3.30 -5.53
N GLU A 57 10.69 -3.79 -4.38
CA GLU A 57 10.05 -3.51 -3.09
C GLU A 57 10.04 -2.01 -2.77
N MET A 58 11.18 -1.33 -2.95
CA MET A 58 11.28 0.12 -2.76
C MET A 58 10.41 0.90 -3.75
N VAL A 59 10.40 0.50 -5.02
CA VAL A 59 9.62 1.17 -6.08
C VAL A 59 8.12 0.98 -5.88
N LEU A 60 7.68 -0.22 -5.46
CA LEU A 60 6.27 -0.45 -5.12
C LEU A 60 5.84 0.41 -3.94
N GLN A 61 6.65 0.49 -2.88
CA GLN A 61 6.36 1.37 -1.76
C GLN A 61 6.24 2.84 -2.22
N PHE A 62 7.19 3.33 -3.01
CA PHE A 62 7.14 4.67 -3.59
C PHE A 62 5.89 4.89 -4.48
N GLY A 63 5.52 3.91 -5.30
CA GLY A 63 4.36 3.98 -6.17
C GLY A 63 3.05 4.07 -5.41
N PHE A 64 2.84 3.24 -4.39
CA PHE A 64 1.65 3.32 -3.55
C PHE A 64 1.53 4.65 -2.81
N LEU A 65 2.66 5.19 -2.35
CA LEU A 65 2.67 6.47 -1.65
C LEU A 65 2.32 7.62 -2.57
N THR A 66 2.92 7.66 -3.76
CA THR A 66 2.74 8.80 -4.66
C THR A 66 1.36 8.79 -5.30
N ILE A 67 0.88 7.66 -5.81
CA ILE A 67 -0.40 7.57 -6.54
C ILE A 67 -1.60 7.88 -5.64
N PHE A 68 -1.53 7.55 -4.35
CA PHE A 68 -2.66 7.64 -3.41
C PHE A 68 -2.48 8.68 -2.30
N VAL A 69 -1.47 9.56 -2.41
CA VAL A 69 -1.16 10.54 -1.35
C VAL A 69 -2.35 11.46 -1.04
N SER A 70 -3.14 11.82 -2.05
CA SER A 70 -4.32 12.69 -1.90
C SER A 70 -5.44 12.07 -1.07
N ALA A 71 -5.53 10.73 -1.02
CA ALA A 71 -6.50 10.02 -0.21
C ALA A 71 -6.05 9.84 1.25
N PHE A 72 -4.74 9.65 1.47
CA PHE A 72 -4.18 9.44 2.80
C PHE A 72 -2.93 10.28 3.09
N PRO A 73 -3.07 11.47 3.68
CA PRO A 73 -1.95 12.40 3.88
C PRO A 73 -0.91 11.92 4.91
N LEU A 74 -1.24 10.95 5.75
CA LEU A 74 -0.31 10.36 6.73
C LEU A 74 0.54 9.21 6.16
N ALA A 75 0.28 8.74 4.94
CA ALA A 75 1.04 7.66 4.30
C ALA A 75 2.56 7.90 4.28
N PRO A 76 3.06 9.11 3.95
CA PRO A 76 4.50 9.39 3.91
C PRO A 76 5.21 9.20 5.26
N LEU A 77 4.51 9.42 6.38
CA LEU A 77 5.07 9.19 7.71
C LEU A 77 5.32 7.70 7.96
N PHE A 78 4.35 6.85 7.62
CA PHE A 78 4.49 5.40 7.74
C PHE A 78 5.59 4.86 6.82
N ALA A 79 5.69 5.41 5.60
CA ALA A 79 6.76 5.08 4.69
C ALA A 79 8.14 5.45 5.22
N LEU A 80 8.29 6.61 5.84
CA LEU A 80 9.56 7.03 6.42
C LEU A 80 10.02 6.06 7.52
N ILE A 81 9.09 5.67 8.41
CA ILE A 81 9.39 4.69 9.45
C ILE A 81 9.74 3.33 8.82
N ASN A 82 9.01 2.92 7.78
CA ASN A 82 9.32 1.68 7.06
C ASN A 82 10.71 1.75 6.44
N ASN A 83 11.05 2.83 5.73
CA ASN A 83 12.36 3.04 5.10
C ASN A 83 13.52 3.01 6.10
N ILE A 84 13.34 3.58 7.30
CA ILE A 84 14.38 3.55 8.35
C ILE A 84 14.59 2.11 8.86
N LEU A 85 13.51 1.37 9.08
CA LEU A 85 13.59 -0.02 9.51
C LEU A 85 14.18 -0.90 8.40
N GLU A 86 13.77 -0.68 7.16
CA GLU A 86 14.22 -1.44 6.00
C GLU A 86 15.72 -1.27 5.77
N LEU A 87 16.24 -0.04 5.85
CA LEU A 87 17.68 0.22 5.79
C LEU A 87 18.48 -0.60 6.81
N ARG A 88 17.94 -0.80 8.02
CA ARG A 88 18.59 -1.59 9.09
C ARG A 88 18.47 -3.09 8.85
N VAL A 89 17.32 -3.54 8.36
CA VAL A 89 17.07 -4.94 8.03
C VAL A 89 17.94 -5.36 6.86
N ASP A 90 18.03 -4.55 5.80
CA ASP A 90 18.87 -4.81 4.64
C ASP A 90 20.35 -4.83 4.98
N ALA A 91 20.82 -3.88 5.79
CA ALA A 91 22.21 -3.90 6.27
C ALA A 91 22.51 -5.18 7.07
N THR A 92 21.59 -5.60 7.95
CA THR A 92 21.76 -6.84 8.72
C THR A 92 21.74 -8.07 7.80
N LYS A 93 20.84 -8.09 6.82
CA LYS A 93 20.70 -9.15 5.82
C LYS A 93 22.01 -9.33 5.04
N MET A 94 22.57 -8.23 4.51
CA MET A 94 23.85 -8.25 3.78
C MET A 94 25.02 -8.69 4.66
N LEU A 95 25.06 -8.30 5.94
CA LEU A 95 26.20 -8.59 6.83
C LEU A 95 26.18 -10.02 7.41
N THR A 96 25.01 -10.62 7.59
CA THR A 96 24.88 -11.88 8.35
C THR A 96 24.33 -13.06 7.56
N HIS A 97 23.61 -12.83 6.46
CA HIS A 97 22.93 -13.88 5.71
C HIS A 97 23.53 -14.14 4.33
N TYR A 98 24.22 -13.15 3.75
CA TYR A 98 24.83 -13.25 2.43
C TYR A 98 26.35 -13.32 2.47
N ARG A 99 26.92 -14.11 1.56
CA ARG A 99 28.36 -14.07 1.26
C ARG A 99 28.70 -12.73 0.62
N ARG A 100 29.89 -12.19 0.92
CA ARG A 100 30.36 -10.91 0.40
C ARG A 100 30.27 -10.87 -1.13
N PRO A 101 29.44 -9.99 -1.72
CA PRO A 101 29.36 -9.86 -3.17
C PRO A 101 30.61 -9.15 -3.72
N VAL A 102 30.93 -9.41 -4.99
CA VAL A 102 31.99 -8.69 -5.69
C VAL A 102 31.51 -7.29 -6.03
N GLY A 103 32.28 -6.28 -5.63
CA GLY A 103 31.94 -4.88 -5.89
C GLY A 103 31.99 -4.56 -7.39
N ILE A 104 30.87 -4.09 -7.94
CA ILE A 104 30.76 -3.62 -9.32
C ILE A 104 30.56 -2.11 -9.27
N ARG A 105 31.32 -1.36 -10.09
CA ARG A 105 31.12 0.09 -10.24
C ARG A 105 30.05 0.33 -11.30
N VAL A 106 28.97 0.99 -10.90
CA VAL A 106 27.88 1.42 -11.78
C VAL A 106 27.70 2.92 -11.63
N LYS A 107 27.41 3.59 -12.74
CA LYS A 107 27.23 5.05 -12.79
C LYS A 107 25.85 5.47 -12.28
N ASP A 108 24.84 4.68 -12.63
CA ASP A 108 23.43 4.99 -12.43
C ASP A 108 22.67 3.75 -11.94
N ILE A 109 21.47 3.97 -11.38
CA ILE A 109 20.54 2.90 -10.95
C ILE A 109 19.95 2.11 -12.14
N GLY A 110 20.12 2.61 -13.37
CA GLY A 110 19.66 2.00 -14.61
C GLY A 110 18.17 2.23 -14.89
N VAL A 111 17.50 1.20 -15.42
CA VAL A 111 16.09 1.21 -15.87
C VAL A 111 15.12 1.68 -14.78
N TRP A 112 15.46 1.49 -13.50
CA TRP A 112 14.64 1.91 -12.38
C TRP A 112 14.39 3.42 -12.35
N SER A 113 15.32 4.24 -12.84
CA SER A 113 15.11 5.69 -12.94
C SER A 113 13.96 6.03 -13.88
N ASP A 114 13.90 5.35 -15.03
CA ASP A 114 12.84 5.56 -16.03
C ASP A 114 11.49 5.06 -15.50
N ILE A 115 11.48 3.95 -14.74
CA ILE A 115 10.28 3.43 -14.09
C ILE A 115 9.74 4.42 -13.06
N ILE A 116 10.62 4.96 -12.20
CA ILE A 116 10.23 5.94 -11.18
C ILE A 116 9.68 7.21 -11.83
N ASP A 117 10.30 7.70 -12.90
CA ASP A 117 9.81 8.86 -13.67
C ASP A 117 8.42 8.60 -14.28
N GLY A 118 8.20 7.40 -14.82
CA GLY A 118 6.89 6.95 -15.30
C GLY A 118 5.83 6.96 -14.19
N ILE A 119 6.16 6.44 -13.01
CA ILE A 119 5.26 6.42 -11.85
C ILE A 119 4.92 7.84 -11.40
N VAL A 120 5.88 8.77 -11.37
CA VAL A 120 5.65 10.17 -11.00
C VAL A 120 4.64 10.83 -11.96
N LYS A 121 4.79 10.62 -13.27
CA LYS A 121 3.86 11.16 -14.28
C LYS A 121 2.44 10.60 -14.10
N VAL A 122 2.32 9.29 -13.90
CA VAL A 122 1.02 8.63 -13.64
C VAL A 122 0.39 9.13 -12.33
N SER A 123 1.21 9.32 -11.30
CA SER A 123 0.77 9.81 -9.99
C SER A 123 0.08 11.17 -10.05
N VAL A 124 0.57 12.10 -10.88
CA VAL A 124 -0.08 13.42 -11.06
C VAL A 124 -1.51 13.26 -11.59
N ILE A 125 -1.69 12.42 -12.60
CA ILE A 125 -3.00 12.16 -13.22
C ILE A 125 -3.92 11.48 -12.21
N SER A 126 -3.44 10.42 -11.55
CA SER A 126 -4.24 9.67 -10.57
C SER A 126 -4.69 10.54 -9.40
N ASN A 127 -3.81 11.38 -8.83
CA ASN A 127 -4.20 12.28 -7.74
C ASN A 127 -5.22 13.33 -8.19
N ALA A 128 -5.09 13.86 -9.42
CA ALA A 128 -6.11 14.75 -9.98
C ALA A 128 -7.46 14.04 -10.10
N CYS A 129 -7.47 12.80 -10.59
CA CYS A 129 -8.69 11.98 -10.69
C CYS A 129 -9.31 11.68 -9.32
N ILE A 130 -8.51 11.36 -8.30
CA ILE A 130 -9.00 11.11 -6.93
C ILE A 130 -9.70 12.35 -6.38
N ILE A 131 -9.09 13.53 -6.55
CA ILE A 131 -9.67 14.80 -6.11
C ILE A 131 -10.96 15.10 -6.89
N ALA A 132 -10.98 14.83 -8.20
CA ALA A 132 -12.12 15.18 -9.04
C ALA A 132 -13.33 14.25 -8.85
N MET A 133 -13.11 12.93 -8.85
CA MET A 133 -14.19 11.93 -8.89
C MET A 133 -14.59 11.43 -7.51
N THR A 134 -13.62 11.24 -6.62
CA THR A 134 -13.86 10.59 -5.32
C THR A 134 -14.12 11.61 -4.22
N SER A 135 -13.46 12.76 -4.27
CA SER A 135 -13.65 13.79 -3.25
C SER A 135 -14.94 14.57 -3.48
N SER A 136 -15.68 14.82 -2.39
CA SER A 136 -16.79 15.78 -2.37
C SER A 136 -16.35 17.24 -2.57
N PHE A 137 -15.09 17.47 -2.95
CA PHE A 137 -14.52 18.80 -3.17
C PHE A 137 -15.23 19.54 -4.30
N ILE A 138 -15.38 18.93 -5.49
CA ILE A 138 -16.01 19.60 -6.64
C ILE A 138 -17.47 19.98 -6.38
N PRO A 139 -18.36 19.07 -5.92
CA PRO A 139 -19.76 19.43 -5.66
C PRO A 139 -19.92 20.51 -4.58
N LYS A 140 -19.10 20.46 -3.52
CA LYS A 140 -19.11 21.47 -2.46
C LYS A 140 -18.59 22.83 -2.95
N PHE A 141 -17.56 22.82 -3.79
CA PHE A 141 -17.03 24.03 -4.42
C PHE A 141 -18.08 24.67 -5.34
N MET A 142 -18.74 23.85 -6.17
CA MET A 142 -19.81 24.29 -7.05
C MET A 142 -20.99 24.88 -6.26
N TYR A 143 -21.42 24.22 -5.19
CA TYR A 143 -22.50 24.72 -4.34
C TYR A 143 -22.17 26.06 -3.69
N ARG A 144 -20.95 26.18 -3.15
CA ARG A 144 -20.51 27.35 -2.39
C ARG A 144 -20.42 28.63 -3.23
N TYR A 145 -19.99 28.51 -4.49
CA TYR A 145 -19.63 29.66 -5.32
C TYR A 145 -20.50 29.85 -6.57
N PHE A 146 -21.07 28.79 -7.13
CA PHE A 146 -21.82 28.86 -8.39
C PHE A 146 -23.33 28.69 -8.22
N LEU A 147 -23.79 27.90 -7.25
CA LEU A 147 -25.23 27.64 -7.07
C LEU A 147 -25.94 28.66 -6.19
N LEU A 148 -25.22 29.35 -5.30
CA LEU A 148 -25.78 30.39 -4.45
C LEU A 148 -25.50 31.76 -5.06
N ASP A 149 -26.53 32.55 -5.27
CA ASP A 149 -26.39 33.94 -5.70
C ASP A 149 -25.72 34.77 -4.59
N TYR A 150 -24.94 35.78 -4.99
CA TYR A 150 -24.26 36.70 -4.07
C TYR A 150 -25.22 37.43 -3.10
N SER A 151 -26.50 37.53 -3.47
CA SER A 151 -27.55 38.14 -2.63
C SER A 151 -28.09 37.22 -1.53
N ASP A 152 -27.80 35.91 -1.56
CA ASP A 152 -28.26 34.97 -0.53
C ASP A 152 -27.33 35.06 0.70
N PRO A 153 -27.87 35.18 1.93
CA PRO A 153 -27.05 35.19 3.16
C PRO A 153 -26.23 33.90 3.37
N ARG A 154 -26.55 32.83 2.64
CA ARG A 154 -25.82 31.55 2.67
C ARG A 154 -24.64 31.51 1.69
N TYR A 155 -24.45 32.53 0.85
CA TYR A 155 -23.34 32.62 -0.10
C TYR A 155 -22.00 32.40 0.60
N GLY A 156 -21.13 31.60 0.00
CA GLY A 156 -19.84 31.29 0.59
C GLY A 156 -19.90 30.35 1.81
N THR A 157 -21.07 29.84 2.20
CA THR A 157 -21.26 28.85 3.28
C THR A 157 -21.81 27.54 2.71
N LEU A 158 -21.57 26.42 3.40
CA LEU A 158 -22.06 25.10 3.00
C LEU A 158 -23.43 24.74 3.61
N ASN A 159 -24.13 25.72 4.18
CA ASN A 159 -25.42 25.52 4.84
C ASN A 159 -26.49 25.15 3.80
N GLY A 160 -27.22 24.06 4.05
CA GLY A 160 -28.22 23.54 3.12
C GLY A 160 -27.67 22.64 2.00
N TYR A 161 -26.35 22.43 1.92
CA TYR A 161 -25.74 21.57 0.90
C TYR A 161 -26.33 20.16 0.88
N LEU A 162 -26.53 19.55 2.05
CA LEU A 162 -27.09 18.20 2.14
C LEU A 162 -28.49 18.12 1.52
N ASN A 163 -29.37 19.07 1.84
CA ASN A 163 -30.73 19.12 1.31
C ASN A 163 -30.76 19.32 -0.21
N ASN A 164 -29.79 20.05 -0.76
CA ASN A 164 -29.66 20.24 -2.21
C ASN A 164 -28.97 19.06 -2.92
N SER A 165 -28.09 18.35 -2.23
CA SER A 165 -27.36 17.19 -2.79
C SER A 165 -28.20 15.92 -2.84
N LEU A 166 -29.19 15.80 -1.96
CA LEU A 166 -30.10 14.66 -1.91
C LEU A 166 -31.19 14.82 -2.98
N THR A 167 -31.45 13.75 -3.71
CA THR A 167 -32.55 13.71 -4.69
C THR A 167 -33.78 13.06 -4.05
N LEU A 168 -34.96 13.60 -4.37
CA LEU A 168 -36.22 13.05 -3.88
C LEU A 168 -36.65 11.89 -4.76
N PHE A 169 -36.66 10.68 -4.20
CA PHE A 169 -37.19 9.49 -4.85
C PHE A 169 -38.49 9.06 -4.18
N LYS A 170 -39.60 9.09 -4.92
CA LYS A 170 -40.89 8.65 -4.40
C LYS A 170 -40.96 7.12 -4.36
N THR A 171 -41.39 6.57 -3.23
CA THR A 171 -41.49 5.11 -2.99
C THR A 171 -42.48 4.40 -3.90
N VAL A 172 -43.39 5.13 -4.54
CA VAL A 172 -44.35 4.59 -5.53
C VAL A 172 -43.67 4.03 -6.77
N HIS A 173 -42.43 4.43 -7.06
CA HIS A 173 -41.69 4.00 -8.25
C HIS A 173 -40.88 2.71 -8.05
N PHE A 174 -40.94 2.07 -6.88
CA PHE A 174 -40.30 0.77 -6.68
C PHE A 174 -41.02 -0.33 -7.47
N GLU A 175 -40.26 -1.17 -8.17
CA GLU A 175 -40.76 -2.41 -8.73
C GLU A 175 -41.17 -3.36 -7.60
N ASN A 176 -42.24 -4.13 -7.80
CA ASN A 176 -42.84 -4.95 -6.74
C ASN A 176 -41.85 -5.97 -6.12
N GLU A 177 -40.83 -6.41 -6.87
CA GLU A 177 -39.83 -7.37 -6.40
C GLU A 177 -38.66 -6.73 -5.62
N THR A 178 -38.45 -5.42 -5.76
CA THR A 178 -37.35 -4.68 -5.10
C THR A 178 -37.83 -3.85 -3.91
N LYS A 179 -39.14 -3.87 -3.62
CA LYS A 179 -39.71 -3.18 -2.47
C LYS A 179 -39.14 -3.77 -1.17
N PRO A 180 -38.70 -2.91 -0.23
CA PRO A 180 -38.28 -3.38 1.08
C PRO A 180 -39.42 -4.10 1.78
N ASN A 181 -39.10 -5.19 2.49
CA ASN A 181 -40.09 -6.02 3.17
C ASN A 181 -40.83 -5.20 4.24
N PRO A 182 -42.17 -5.10 4.19
CA PRO A 182 -42.96 -4.31 5.15
C PRO A 182 -42.76 -4.72 6.62
N ASP A 183 -42.44 -5.98 6.90
CA ASP A 183 -42.19 -6.45 8.27
C ASP A 183 -40.92 -5.84 8.90
N VAL A 184 -39.97 -5.42 8.06
CA VAL A 184 -38.75 -4.72 8.50
C VAL A 184 -39.07 -3.25 8.79
N LEU A 185 -40.00 -2.64 8.05
CA LEU A 185 -40.39 -1.24 8.22
C LEU A 185 -41.21 -1.03 9.51
N LEU A 186 -42.09 -1.97 9.86
CA LEU A 186 -42.89 -1.91 11.10
C LEU A 186 -42.08 -2.07 12.39
N ARG A 187 -40.86 -2.64 12.31
CA ARG A 187 -39.97 -2.83 13.47
C ARG A 187 -39.15 -1.58 13.79
N THR A 188 -38.92 -0.72 12.80
CA THR A 188 -38.33 0.62 12.94
C THR A 188 -39.47 1.61 13.03
N GLY A 189 -40.22 1.58 14.14
CA GLY A 189 -41.35 2.48 14.35
C GLY A 189 -40.90 3.94 14.36
N ASP A 190 -41.05 4.63 13.24
CA ASP A 190 -41.29 6.06 13.20
C ASP A 190 -42.71 6.27 12.67
N SER A 191 -43.61 6.50 13.61
CA SER A 191 -45.02 6.77 13.42
C SER A 191 -45.25 8.21 12.98
N THR A 192 -44.61 8.67 11.90
CA THR A 192 -44.95 9.97 11.32
C THR A 192 -44.95 9.94 9.79
N THR A 193 -46.11 10.36 9.25
CA THR A 193 -46.38 10.77 7.86
C THR A 193 -46.90 9.72 6.86
N ASP A 194 -48.05 9.13 7.17
CA ASP A 194 -49.13 9.03 6.18
C ASP A 194 -49.93 10.34 6.22
N SER A 195 -49.63 11.30 5.33
CA SER A 195 -50.54 12.40 4.94
C SER A 195 -49.99 13.19 3.74
N CYS A 196 -50.61 12.93 2.58
CA CYS A 196 -50.62 13.70 1.31
C CYS A 196 -49.30 13.88 0.51
#